data_AF-A0A966BR06-F1
#
_entry.id   AF-A0A966BR06-F1
#
_cell.length_a   1.000
_cell.length_b   1.000
_cell.length_c   1.000
_cell.angle_alpha   90.00
_cell.angle_beta   90.00
_cell.angle_gamma   90.00
#
_symmetry.space_group_name_H-M   'P 1'
#
loop_
_entity.id
_entity.type
_entity.pdbx_description
1 polymer ?
#
loop_
_entity_poly.entity_id
_entity_poly.type
_entity_poly.pdbx_seq_one_letter_code
_entity_poly.pdbx_strand_id
1 'polypeptide(L)'
;MNLLKGLLGTGTRRIVSLSLLGLVVLCAAMMFWLNEEPEPFDPVARAEVRAAKLGHEMAPGYVTTATLIEVMDLLLGKRGGYMNNDVMPPWSLLDNIPNWEVGVVFQARDLARSMRNDFSRSQTQSSEDPDLAIADPQ
;
A
#
# COMPACT_ATOMS: atom_id res chain seq x y z
N MET A 1 29.81 20.13 -27.66
CA MET A 1 30.44 18.89 -28.18
C MET A 1 31.63 18.39 -27.36
N ASN A 2 32.39 19.25 -26.67
CA ASN A 2 33.57 18.83 -25.87
C ASN A 2 33.23 18.23 -24.48
N LEU A 3 32.13 18.66 -23.85
CA LEU A 3 31.67 18.11 -22.56
C LEU A 3 31.26 16.63 -22.65
N LEU A 4 30.47 16.27 -23.66
CA LEU A 4 30.04 14.88 -23.91
C LEU A 4 31.23 13.95 -24.18
N LYS A 5 32.25 14.42 -24.92
CA LYS A 5 33.47 13.64 -25.19
C LYS A 5 34.34 13.48 -23.94
N GLY A 6 34.39 14.48 -23.05
CA GLY A 6 35.07 14.40 -21.76
C GLY A 6 34.39 13.47 -20.77
N LEU A 7 33.05 13.45 -20.75
CA LEU A 7 32.24 12.60 -19.87
C LEU A 7 32.24 11.11 -20.29
N LEU A 8 32.26 10.84 -21.59
CA LEU A 8 32.17 9.48 -22.14
C LEU A 8 33.52 8.75 -22.22
N GLY A 9 34.68 9.44 -22.17
CA GLY A 9 36.00 8.80 -22.18
C GLY A 9 36.25 7.80 -23.33
N THR A 10 37.30 6.97 -23.23
CA THR A 10 37.61 5.90 -24.19
C THR A 10 37.44 4.50 -23.59
N GLY A 11 37.02 3.53 -24.43
CA GLY A 11 36.90 2.11 -24.09
C GLY A 11 36.01 1.83 -22.88
N THR A 12 36.63 1.43 -21.77
CA THR A 12 35.97 1.00 -20.52
C THR A 12 35.19 2.13 -19.84
N ARG A 13 35.68 3.37 -19.86
CA ARG A 13 34.98 4.52 -19.27
C ARG A 13 33.63 4.76 -19.97
N ARG A 14 33.59 4.61 -21.29
CA ARG A 14 32.37 4.77 -22.08
C ARG A 14 31.32 3.73 -21.73
N ILE A 15 31.74 2.48 -21.57
CA ILE A 15 30.86 1.38 -21.18
C ILE A 15 30.27 1.65 -19.79
N VAL A 16 31.12 1.98 -18.80
CA VAL A 16 30.67 2.29 -17.44
C VAL A 16 29.69 3.46 -17.41
N SER A 17 30.00 4.56 -18.10
CA SER A 17 29.13 5.74 -18.15
C SER A 17 27.79 5.44 -18.80
N LEU A 18 27.76 4.68 -19.90
CA LEU A 18 26.51 4.30 -20.57
C LEU A 18 25.69 3.30 -19.74
N SER A 19 26.33 2.33 -19.08
CA SER A 19 25.65 1.40 -18.18
C SER A 19 25.03 2.12 -16.97
N LEU A 20 25.76 3.06 -16.37
CA LEU A 20 25.24 3.86 -15.26
C LEU A 20 24.06 4.73 -15.71
N LEU A 21 24.18 5.37 -16.87
CA LEU A 21 23.07 6.15 -17.45
C LEU A 21 21.85 5.25 -17.72
N GLY A 22 22.06 4.06 -18.28
CA GLY A 22 21.01 3.08 -18.52
C GLY A 22 20.31 2.65 -17.22
N LEU A 23 21.08 2.40 -16.16
CA LEU A 23 20.54 2.06 -14.84
C LEU A 23 19.70 3.21 -14.26
N VAL A 24 20.16 4.46 -14.37
CA VAL A 24 19.41 5.63 -13.90
C VAL A 24 18.10 5.79 -14.67
N VAL A 25 18.12 5.64 -16.00
CA VAL A 25 16.90 5.69 -16.83
C VAL A 25 15.94 4.56 -16.47
N LEU A 26 16.45 3.35 -16.23
CA LEU A 26 15.63 2.21 -15.80
C LEU A 26 14.99 2.48 -14.43
N CYS A 27 15.76 2.99 -13.46
CA CYS A 27 15.24 3.38 -12.15
C CYS A 27 14.15 4.44 -12.27
N ALA A 28 14.35 5.49 -13.07
CA ALA A 28 13.35 6.53 -13.28
C ALA A 28 12.06 5.98 -13.93
N ALA A 29 12.18 5.07 -14.89
CA ALA A 29 11.03 4.40 -15.50
C ALA A 29 10.28 3.52 -14.49
N MET A 30 11.01 2.76 -13.66
CA MET A 30 10.41 1.98 -12.56
C MET A 30 9.71 2.88 -11.55
N MET A 31 10.32 4.01 -11.16
CA MET A 31 9.70 4.96 -10.23
C MET A 31 8.38 5.48 -10.78
N PHE A 32 8.38 5.95 -12.02
CA PHE A 32 7.17 6.44 -12.68
C PHE A 32 6.06 5.39 -12.73
N TRP A 33 6.42 4.13 -12.98
CA TRP A 33 5.45 3.03 -13.09
C TRP A 33 4.95 2.51 -11.74
N LEU A 34 5.77 2.58 -10.69
CA LEU A 34 5.43 2.09 -9.35
C LEU A 34 4.75 3.14 -8.46
N ASN A 35 4.87 4.44 -8.76
CA ASN A 35 4.34 5.53 -7.92
C ASN A 35 2.83 5.82 -8.10
N GLU A 36 2.05 4.83 -8.53
CA GLU A 36 0.62 5.00 -8.84
C GLU A 36 -0.24 4.53 -7.67
N GLU A 37 -0.90 5.47 -6.99
CA GLU A 37 -1.86 5.18 -5.91
C GLU A 37 -3.10 4.45 -6.44
N PRO A 38 -3.70 3.53 -5.65
CA PRO A 38 -4.94 2.88 -6.03
C PRO A 38 -6.09 3.87 -6.27
N GLU A 39 -6.95 3.57 -7.23
CA GLU A 39 -8.10 4.40 -7.55
C GLU A 39 -9.08 4.49 -6.37
N PRO A 40 -9.64 5.69 -6.10
CA PRO A 40 -10.73 5.83 -5.14
C PRO A 40 -11.93 4.95 -5.54
N PHE A 41 -12.61 4.39 -4.56
CA PHE A 41 -13.80 3.58 -4.77
C PHE A 41 -14.95 4.06 -3.88
N ASP A 42 -16.17 3.74 -4.30
CA ASP A 42 -17.36 3.95 -3.47
C ASP A 42 -17.52 2.79 -2.45
N PRO A 43 -17.43 3.08 -1.14
CA PRO A 43 -17.58 2.07 -0.09
C PRO A 43 -18.92 1.31 -0.14
N VAL A 44 -20.01 2.00 -0.45
CA VAL A 44 -21.36 1.41 -0.43
C VAL A 44 -21.53 0.47 -1.61
N ALA A 45 -21.15 0.92 -2.81
CA ALA A 45 -21.22 0.09 -4.00
C ALA A 45 -20.34 -1.17 -3.90
N ARG A 46 -19.12 -1.05 -3.34
CA ARG A 46 -18.24 -2.22 -3.10
C ARG A 46 -18.85 -3.19 -2.10
N ALA A 47 -19.46 -2.68 -1.03
CA ALA A 47 -20.12 -3.50 -0.03
C ALA A 47 -21.32 -4.25 -0.62
N GLU A 48 -22.15 -3.61 -1.44
CA GLU A 48 -23.29 -4.25 -2.11
C GLU A 48 -22.84 -5.40 -3.03
N VAL A 49 -21.78 -5.19 -3.82
CA VAL A 49 -21.21 -6.24 -4.68
C VAL A 49 -20.69 -7.40 -3.85
N ARG A 50 -19.98 -7.13 -2.74
CA ARG A 50 -19.47 -8.16 -1.83
C ARG A 50 -20.61 -8.92 -1.14
N ALA A 51 -21.66 -8.22 -0.71
CA ALA A 51 -22.84 -8.81 -0.09
C ALA A 51 -23.60 -9.73 -1.05
N ALA A 52 -23.85 -9.27 -2.28
CA ALA A 52 -24.50 -10.08 -3.32
C ALA A 52 -23.68 -11.33 -3.69
N LYS A 53 -22.34 -11.20 -3.74
CA LYS A 53 -21.44 -12.33 -4.07
C LYS A 53 -21.42 -13.40 -2.98
N LEU A 54 -21.50 -13.00 -1.71
CA LEU A 54 -21.40 -13.90 -0.56
C LEU A 54 -22.77 -14.31 0.02
N GLY A 55 -23.88 -13.72 -0.47
CA GLY A 55 -25.22 -13.95 0.06
C GLY A 55 -25.44 -13.38 1.46
N HIS A 56 -24.75 -12.28 1.80
CA HIS A 56 -24.89 -11.61 3.09
C HIS A 56 -25.95 -10.50 3.04
N GLU A 57 -26.61 -10.29 4.18
CA GLU A 57 -27.44 -9.11 4.40
C GLU A 57 -26.58 -7.92 4.82
N MET A 58 -26.91 -6.72 4.34
CA MET A 58 -26.22 -5.46 4.65
C MET A 58 -26.62 -4.94 6.03
N ALA A 59 -26.29 -5.69 7.08
CA ALA A 59 -26.55 -5.31 8.46
C ALA A 59 -25.75 -4.05 8.89
N PRO A 60 -26.16 -3.34 9.95
CA PRO A 60 -25.40 -2.22 10.49
C PRO A 60 -23.93 -2.60 10.74
N GLY A 61 -23.00 -1.80 10.23
CA GLY A 61 -21.56 -2.07 10.32
C GLY A 61 -20.97 -2.89 9.15
N TYR A 62 -21.80 -3.54 8.33
CA TYR A 62 -21.33 -4.35 7.19
C TYR A 62 -20.48 -3.51 6.21
N VAL A 63 -20.96 -2.32 5.84
CA VAL A 63 -20.23 -1.42 4.94
C VAL A 63 -18.85 -1.08 5.50
N THR A 64 -18.76 -0.78 6.79
CA THR A 64 -17.49 -0.45 7.46
C THR A 64 -16.50 -1.62 7.37
N THR A 65 -16.94 -2.83 7.72
CA THR A 65 -16.08 -4.03 7.66
C THR A 65 -15.71 -4.39 6.23
N ALA A 66 -16.66 -4.33 5.29
CA ALA A 66 -16.42 -4.60 3.88
C ALA A 66 -15.43 -3.60 3.27
N THR A 67 -15.48 -2.33 3.70
CA THR A 67 -14.55 -1.29 3.27
C THR A 67 -13.16 -1.54 3.83
N LEU A 68 -13.04 -1.90 5.10
CA LEU A 68 -11.74 -2.25 5.69
C LEU A 68 -11.10 -3.43 4.96
N ILE A 69 -11.88 -4.47 4.65
CA ILE A 69 -11.41 -5.61 3.86
C ILE A 69 -10.95 -5.15 2.48
N GLU A 70 -11.72 -4.30 1.80
CA GLU A 70 -11.34 -3.78 0.48
C GLU A 70 -10.04 -2.96 0.51
N VAL A 71 -9.87 -2.10 1.51
CA VAL A 71 -8.65 -1.30 1.69
C VAL A 71 -7.43 -2.21 1.92
N MET A 72 -7.57 -3.26 2.74
CA MET A 72 -6.51 -4.23 2.97
C MET A 72 -6.21 -5.08 1.72
N ASP A 73 -7.25 -5.48 0.98
CA ASP A 73 -7.12 -6.17 -0.30
C ASP A 73 -6.37 -5.30 -1.32
N LEU A 74 -6.64 -3.99 -1.35
CA LEU A 74 -5.90 -3.04 -2.20
C LEU A 74 -4.45 -2.87 -1.75
N LEU A 75 -4.17 -2.78 -0.45
CA LEU A 75 -2.80 -2.72 0.07
C LEU A 75 -1.99 -3.96 -0.33
N LEU A 76 -2.59 -5.15 -0.24
CA LEU A 76 -1.94 -6.42 -0.59
C LEU A 76 -1.85 -6.64 -2.10
N GLY A 77 -2.86 -6.18 -2.85
CA GLY A 77 -2.99 -6.39 -4.29
C GLY A 77 -2.34 -5.30 -5.16
N LYS A 78 -1.89 -4.20 -4.56
CA LYS A 78 -1.27 -3.10 -5.33
C LYS A 78 0.03 -3.54 -6.00
N ARG A 79 0.40 -2.77 -7.02
CA ARG A 79 1.62 -2.99 -7.80
C ARG A 79 2.86 -2.84 -6.92
N GLY A 80 3.79 -3.77 -7.08
CA GLY A 80 5.12 -3.74 -6.47
C GLY A 80 5.19 -4.02 -4.96
N GLY A 81 4.13 -4.60 -4.37
CA GLY A 81 4.16 -5.09 -2.99
C GLY A 81 4.23 -3.97 -1.94
N TYR A 82 4.66 -4.29 -0.71
CA TYR A 82 4.82 -3.33 0.37
C TYR A 82 6.21 -2.69 0.33
N MET A 83 6.28 -1.43 -0.14
CA MET A 83 7.53 -0.76 -0.51
C MET A 83 8.14 0.06 0.64
N ASN A 84 7.39 0.35 1.70
CA ASN A 84 7.87 1.20 2.79
C ASN A 84 9.11 0.63 3.52
N ASN A 85 9.42 -0.66 3.38
CA ASN A 85 10.61 -1.30 3.95
C ASN A 85 11.80 -1.40 2.97
N ASP A 86 11.67 -0.92 1.74
CA ASP A 86 12.70 -1.04 0.70
C ASP A 86 13.63 0.20 0.68
N VAL A 87 14.87 0.00 1.13
CA VAL A 87 15.84 1.11 1.31
C VAL A 87 16.62 1.48 0.04
N MET A 88 16.70 0.59 -0.94
CA MET A 88 17.48 0.84 -2.17
C MET A 88 16.67 1.62 -3.20
N PRO A 89 17.30 2.51 -4.01
CA PRO A 89 16.65 3.08 -5.18
C PRO A 89 16.24 2.00 -6.18
N PRO A 90 15.11 2.16 -6.91
CA PRO A 90 14.19 3.31 -6.96
C PRO A 90 13.25 3.51 -5.76
N TRP A 91 13.05 2.51 -4.90
CA TRP A 91 11.96 2.49 -3.91
C TRP A 91 12.05 3.59 -2.86
N SER A 92 13.24 3.87 -2.34
CA SER A 92 13.46 4.93 -1.35
C SER A 92 13.28 6.35 -1.88
N LEU A 93 13.08 6.52 -3.20
CA LEU A 93 12.84 7.81 -3.84
C LEU A 93 11.36 8.03 -4.18
N LEU A 94 10.49 7.06 -3.89
CA LEU A 94 9.03 7.17 -4.08
C LEU A 94 8.41 7.92 -2.91
N ASP A 95 7.44 8.79 -3.19
CA ASP A 95 6.78 9.63 -2.19
C ASP A 95 5.32 9.23 -1.94
N ASN A 96 4.53 9.07 -2.99
CA ASN A 96 3.09 8.88 -2.88
C ASN A 96 2.75 7.52 -2.29
N ILE A 97 3.24 6.43 -2.91
CA ILE A 97 2.92 5.07 -2.49
C ILE A 97 3.36 4.74 -1.06
N PRO A 98 4.60 5.01 -0.63
CA PRO A 98 5.00 4.72 0.75
C PRO A 98 4.16 5.47 1.79
N ASN A 99 3.80 6.74 1.52
CA ASN A 99 2.95 7.51 2.42
C ASN A 99 1.51 6.97 2.46
N TRP A 100 0.97 6.57 1.30
CA TRP A 100 -0.34 5.92 1.21
C TRP A 100 -0.36 4.60 2.00
N GLU A 101 0.68 3.77 1.88
CA GLU A 101 0.80 2.50 2.61
C GLU A 101 0.73 2.70 4.12
N VAL A 102 1.51 3.66 4.65
CA VAL A 102 1.52 3.98 6.08
C VAL A 102 0.15 4.48 6.54
N GLY A 103 -0.50 5.34 5.75
CA GLY A 103 -1.85 5.83 6.03
C GLY A 103 -2.87 4.70 6.14
N VAL A 104 -2.84 3.76 5.20
CA VAL A 104 -3.73 2.59 5.21
C VAL A 104 -3.49 1.70 6.43
N VAL A 105 -2.23 1.38 6.74
CA VAL A 105 -1.89 0.52 7.89
C VAL A 105 -2.34 1.16 9.21
N PHE A 106 -2.14 2.47 9.37
CA PHE A 106 -2.60 3.18 10.56
C PHE A 106 -4.13 3.20 10.67
N GLN A 107 -4.82 3.52 9.57
CA GLN A 107 -6.29 3.47 9.53
C GLN A 107 -6.81 2.08 9.90
N ALA A 108 -6.26 1.02 9.32
CA ALA A 108 -6.69 -0.35 9.56
C ALA A 108 -6.49 -0.76 11.02
N ARG A 109 -5.32 -0.44 11.60
CA ARG A 109 -5.02 -0.69 13.02
C ARG A 109 -6.00 0.04 13.93
N ASP A 110 -6.18 1.33 13.72
CA ASP A 110 -6.99 2.15 14.63
C ASP A 110 -8.47 1.76 14.55
N LEU A 111 -8.95 1.39 13.36
CA LEU A 111 -10.31 0.85 13.18
C LEU A 111 -10.47 -0.52 13.85
N ALA A 112 -9.53 -1.46 13.64
CA ALA A 112 -9.57 -2.78 14.30
C ALA A 112 -9.60 -2.64 15.83
N ARG A 113 -8.80 -1.71 16.37
CA ARG A 113 -8.79 -1.39 17.79
C ARG A 113 -10.12 -0.84 18.30
N SER A 114 -10.76 0.06 17.55
CA SER A 114 -12.08 0.59 17.93
C SER A 114 -13.16 -0.49 17.85
N MET A 115 -13.14 -1.33 16.80
CA MET A 115 -14.03 -2.50 16.70
C MET A 115 -13.89 -3.43 17.92
N ARG A 116 -12.66 -3.70 18.34
CA ARG A 116 -12.37 -4.53 19.51
C ARG A 116 -12.86 -3.88 20.81
N ASN A 117 -12.50 -2.63 21.07
CA ASN A 117 -12.72 -2.01 22.38
C ASN A 117 -14.11 -1.41 22.55
N ASP A 118 -14.66 -0.79 21.51
CA ASP A 118 -15.86 0.05 21.60
C ASP A 118 -17.11 -0.63 21.05
N PHE A 119 -16.97 -1.51 20.05
CA PHE A 119 -18.10 -2.15 19.38
C PHE A 119 -18.36 -3.60 19.82
N SER A 120 -17.30 -4.39 20.05
CA SER A 120 -17.44 -5.81 20.44
C SER A 120 -17.62 -6.04 21.94
N ARG A 121 -17.22 -5.06 22.78
CA ARG A 121 -17.25 -5.18 24.24
C ARG A 121 -18.20 -4.16 24.84
N SER A 122 -19.07 -4.62 25.74
CA SER A 122 -19.92 -3.70 26.51
C SER A 122 -19.14 -3.01 27.63
N GLN A 123 -18.15 -3.67 28.24
CA GLN A 123 -17.32 -3.14 29.33
C GLN A 123 -15.86 -3.61 29.18
N THR A 124 -14.90 -2.88 29.77
CA THR A 124 -13.45 -3.15 29.70
C THR A 124 -13.00 -4.50 30.29
N GLN A 125 -13.88 -5.19 31.01
CA GLN A 125 -13.65 -6.52 31.59
C GLN A 125 -14.51 -7.62 30.92
N SER A 126 -15.29 -7.29 29.89
CA SER A 126 -16.06 -8.27 29.12
C SER A 126 -15.15 -9.15 28.28
N SER A 127 -15.59 -10.36 27.91
CA SER A 127 -14.88 -11.19 26.92
C SER A 127 -14.66 -10.38 25.65
N GLU A 128 -13.44 -10.44 25.12
CA GLU A 128 -13.12 -9.87 23.82
C GLU A 128 -13.44 -10.86 22.70
N ASP A 129 -13.67 -10.33 21.51
CA ASP A 129 -13.75 -11.12 20.29
C ASP A 129 -12.36 -11.62 19.89
N PRO A 130 -12.16 -12.94 19.71
CA PRO A 130 -10.84 -13.52 19.44
C PRO A 130 -10.28 -13.10 18.08
N ASP A 131 -11.13 -12.86 17.07
CA ASP A 131 -10.68 -12.46 15.74
C ASP A 131 -10.19 -11.00 15.76
N LEU A 132 -10.89 -10.13 16.50
CA LEU A 132 -10.47 -8.75 16.69
C LEU A 132 -9.22 -8.62 17.57
N ALA A 133 -9.00 -9.55 18.49
CA ALA A 133 -7.76 -9.63 19.27
C ALA A 133 -6.54 -10.02 18.41
N ILE A 134 -6.74 -10.78 17.33
CA ILE A 134 -5.69 -11.09 16.33
C ILE A 134 -5.48 -9.91 15.38
N ALA A 135 -6.55 -9.20 15.01
CA ALA A 135 -6.50 -8.09 14.06
C ALA A 135 -5.83 -6.82 14.61
N ASP A 136 -5.95 -6.53 15.92
CA ASP A 136 -5.22 -5.44 16.57
C ASP A 136 -3.76 -5.87 16.81
N PRO A 137 -2.75 -5.25 16.16
CA PRO A 137 -1.36 -5.59 16.37
C PRO A 137 -0.96 -5.38 17.83
N GLN A 138 -0.30 -6.39 18.41
CA GLN A 138 0.27 -6.37 19.76
C GLN A 138 1.52 -5.49 19.86
#